data_AF-A0A6N7GCP0-F1
#
_entry.id   AF-A0A6N7GCP0-F1
#
_cell.length_a   1.000
_cell.length_b   1.000
_cell.length_c   1.000
_cell.angle_alpha   90.00
_cell.angle_beta   90.00
_cell.angle_gamma   90.00
#
_symmetry.space_group_name_H-M   'P 1'
#
loop_
_entity.id
_entity.type
_entity.pdbx_description
1 polymer ?
#
loop_
_entity_poly.entity_id
_entity_poly.type
_entity_poly.pdbx_seq_one_letter_code
_entity_poly.pdbx_strand_id
1 'polypeptide(L)'
;MTRVAVDVEGQRLTLSNLDKVLYPETGFSKRDVIDYYRQVAPVMLPHLTGRPLTLRRFPDGVTAQWFYEKNVSRHAPGWLRTARLANRHDDGSGPNDYPVLDDLASLVWAANLAALELHVPQWTVTAEGERATPDRLVFDLDPGAPATIVECCQVAEALREVLTADGLEPVPKTSGSKGMQLYCAVRTDSPDETSRYAKAVAQRLASEQPSLVVSTMTKSARTGKVLIDWSQNNPSKTTVAPYSLRAKETPTVSAPVTWDEVADCRDPASLRFEAHDVLDRIAADGDLFASVLGDGARLAQ
;
A
#
# COMPACT_ATOMS: atom_id res chain seq x y z
N MET A 1 16.61 3.37 28.53
CA MET A 1 15.53 3.28 27.54
C MET A 1 14.22 3.67 28.21
N THR A 2 13.62 4.79 27.81
CA THR A 2 12.35 5.26 28.36
C THR A 2 11.22 4.37 27.84
N ARG A 3 10.43 3.82 28.76
CA ARG A 3 9.18 3.10 28.46
C ARG A 3 8.02 3.94 29.00
N VAL A 4 7.00 4.15 28.17
CA VAL A 4 5.82 4.92 28.55
C VAL A 4 4.61 4.03 28.36
N ALA A 5 3.86 3.81 29.43
CA ALA A 5 2.56 3.16 29.34
C ALA A 5 1.53 4.16 28.84
N VAL A 6 0.78 3.80 27.82
CA VAL A 6 -0.30 4.61 27.24
C VAL A 6 -1.57 3.78 27.16
N ASP A 7 -2.70 4.46 27.22
CA ASP A 7 -4.01 3.91 26.88
C ASP A 7 -4.42 4.49 25.53
N VAL A 8 -4.75 3.62 24.59
CA VAL A 8 -5.24 4.00 23.25
C VAL A 8 -6.54 3.24 23.04
N GLU A 9 -7.65 3.97 23.04
CA GLU A 9 -9.00 3.41 22.87
C GLU A 9 -9.32 2.25 23.86
N GLY A 10 -8.86 2.37 25.11
CA GLY A 10 -9.06 1.34 26.14
C GLY A 10 -8.08 0.17 26.07
N GLN A 11 -7.15 0.17 25.10
CA GLN A 11 -6.07 -0.81 25.02
C GLN A 11 -4.78 -0.25 25.61
N ARG A 12 -4.18 -1.00 26.53
CA ARG A 12 -2.93 -0.61 27.17
C ARG A 12 -1.72 -1.01 26.31
N LEU A 13 -0.89 -0.04 25.96
CA LEU A 13 0.38 -0.26 25.25
C LEU A 13 1.57 0.24 26.07
N THR A 14 2.74 -0.36 25.82
CA THR A 14 4.03 0.20 26.29
C THR A 14 4.83 0.67 25.10
N LEU A 15 4.93 1.99 24.95
CA LEU A 15 5.78 2.62 23.94
C LEU A 15 7.22 2.66 24.42
N SER A 16 8.18 2.46 23.53
CA SER A 16 9.60 2.40 23.90
C SER A 16 10.49 2.99 22.83
N ASN A 17 11.64 3.53 23.26
CA ASN A 17 12.65 4.09 22.36
C ASN A 17 12.08 5.19 21.44
N LEU A 18 11.25 6.07 22.02
CA LEU A 18 10.52 7.11 21.29
C LEU A 18 11.45 8.08 20.55
N ASP A 19 12.56 8.46 21.18
CA ASP A 19 13.51 9.42 20.60
C ASP A 19 14.51 8.73 19.63
N LYS A 20 14.32 7.44 19.33
CA LYS A 20 15.16 6.74 18.36
C LYS A 20 14.87 7.27 16.96
N VAL A 21 15.90 7.82 16.31
CA VAL A 21 15.83 8.26 14.91
C VAL A 21 15.67 7.04 14.00
N LEU A 22 14.63 7.04 13.17
CA LEU A 22 14.37 5.99 12.17
C LEU A 22 14.67 6.46 10.75
N TYR A 23 14.61 7.77 10.49
CA TYR A 23 15.08 8.40 9.24
C TYR A 23 16.21 9.39 9.57
N PRO A 24 17.49 9.00 9.39
CA PRO A 24 18.62 9.84 9.76
C PRO A 24 18.69 11.18 9.03
N GLU A 25 18.30 11.23 7.75
CA GLU A 25 18.39 12.43 6.91
C GLU A 25 17.54 13.60 7.46
N THR A 26 16.37 13.28 8.01
CA THR A 26 15.41 14.28 8.52
C THR A 26 15.34 14.31 10.04
N GLY A 27 16.05 13.42 10.73
CA GLY A 27 15.92 13.23 12.18
C GLY A 27 14.59 12.62 12.62
N PHE A 28 13.75 12.13 11.69
CA PHE A 28 12.41 11.64 11.99
C PHE A 28 12.47 10.40 12.90
N SER A 29 11.94 10.55 14.11
CA SER A 29 12.05 9.60 15.21
C SER A 29 10.91 8.60 15.24
N LYS A 30 11.03 7.57 16.09
CA LYS A 30 9.94 6.63 16.35
C LYS A 30 8.70 7.33 16.89
N ARG A 31 8.87 8.38 17.71
CA ARG A 31 7.76 9.20 18.19
C ARG A 31 7.00 9.82 17.01
N ASP A 32 7.72 10.37 16.04
CA ASP A 32 7.13 11.01 14.87
C ASP A 32 6.42 9.99 13.97
N VAL A 33 6.95 8.78 13.84
CA VAL A 33 6.26 7.67 13.16
C VAL A 33 4.95 7.31 13.84
N ILE A 34 4.95 7.17 15.17
CA ILE A 34 3.75 6.87 15.95
C ILE A 34 2.73 8.01 15.82
N ASP A 35 3.18 9.25 15.92
CA ASP A 35 2.31 10.42 15.83
C ASP A 35 1.73 10.59 14.43
N TYR A 36 2.52 10.41 13.37
CA TYR A 36 2.02 10.37 12.00
C TYR A 36 0.91 9.33 11.82
N TYR A 37 1.17 8.08 12.22
CA TYR A 37 0.18 7.01 12.08
C TYR A 37 -1.09 7.26 12.91
N ARG A 38 -0.96 7.88 14.09
CA ARG A 38 -2.09 8.32 14.89
C ARG A 38 -2.92 9.38 14.16
N GLN A 39 -2.27 10.38 13.58
CA GLN A 39 -2.95 11.49 12.90
C GLN A 39 -3.62 11.06 11.59
N VAL A 40 -3.00 10.15 10.82
CA VAL A 40 -3.58 9.64 9.57
C VAL A 40 -4.60 8.52 9.78
N ALA A 41 -4.71 7.97 10.99
CA ALA A 41 -5.60 6.86 11.30
C ALA A 41 -7.05 7.04 10.81
N PRO A 42 -7.72 8.21 10.95
CA PRO A 42 -9.11 8.37 10.52
C PRO A 42 -9.35 8.09 9.04
N VAL A 43 -8.37 8.39 8.18
CA VAL A 43 -8.46 8.12 6.73
C VAL A 43 -7.76 6.82 6.34
N MET A 44 -6.73 6.39 7.07
CA MET A 44 -5.97 5.17 6.75
C MET A 44 -6.68 3.89 7.19
N LEU A 45 -7.25 3.86 8.41
CA LEU A 45 -7.82 2.64 8.98
C LEU A 45 -8.88 1.99 8.09
N PRO A 46 -9.84 2.73 7.47
CA PRO A 46 -10.79 2.14 6.55
C PRO A 46 -10.14 1.34 5.41
N HIS A 47 -8.93 1.70 5.00
CA HIS A 47 -8.20 0.98 3.94
C HIS A 47 -7.46 -0.27 4.44
N LEU A 48 -7.27 -0.41 5.74
CA LEU A 48 -6.62 -1.53 6.41
C LEU A 48 -7.61 -2.54 6.99
N THR A 49 -8.79 -2.08 7.40
CA THR A 49 -9.79 -2.88 8.12
C THR A 49 -10.08 -4.20 7.41
N GLY A 50 -10.07 -5.28 8.18
CA GLY A 50 -10.34 -6.64 7.71
C GLY A 50 -9.24 -7.24 6.83
N ARG A 51 -8.14 -6.53 6.56
CA ARG A 51 -7.04 -7.05 5.72
C ARG A 51 -5.94 -7.66 6.60
N PRO A 52 -5.40 -8.84 6.25
CA PRO A 52 -4.25 -9.42 6.94
C PRO A 52 -2.97 -8.75 6.45
N LEU A 53 -2.31 -8.00 7.33
CA LEU A 53 -1.16 -7.17 6.96
C LEU A 53 0.15 -7.95 6.94
N THR A 54 1.02 -7.60 5.99
CA THR A 54 2.46 -7.85 6.09
C THR A 54 3.14 -6.57 6.56
N LEU A 55 3.86 -6.63 7.69
CA LEU A 55 4.58 -5.48 8.22
C LEU A 55 6.02 -5.50 7.70
N ARG A 56 6.53 -4.37 7.22
CA ARG A 56 7.97 -4.22 6.94
C ARG A 56 8.61 -3.37 8.04
N ARG A 57 9.45 -4.02 8.86
CA ARG A 57 9.97 -3.46 10.10
C ARG A 57 11.42 -3.01 9.96
N PHE A 58 11.71 -1.85 10.56
CA PHE A 58 13.01 -1.20 10.58
C PHE A 58 13.39 -0.85 12.02
N PRO A 59 13.67 -1.86 12.88
CA PRO A 59 13.90 -1.62 14.30
C PRO A 59 15.00 -0.60 14.58
N ASP A 60 16.00 -0.53 13.70
CA ASP A 60 17.19 0.31 13.77
C ASP A 60 17.23 1.42 12.71
N GLY A 61 16.10 1.72 12.06
CA GLY A 61 15.97 2.77 11.05
C GLY A 61 16.23 2.31 9.62
N VAL A 62 15.97 3.21 8.67
CA VAL A 62 15.95 2.92 7.22
C VAL A 62 17.31 2.57 6.61
N THR A 63 18.41 2.90 7.27
CA THR A 63 19.78 2.60 6.82
C THR A 63 20.30 1.26 7.34
N ALA A 64 19.57 0.61 8.25
CA ALA A 64 19.94 -0.65 8.89
C ALA A 64 19.20 -1.87 8.29
N GLN A 65 19.44 -3.05 8.87
CA GLN A 65 18.71 -4.25 8.47
C GLN A 65 17.21 -4.14 8.78
N TRP A 66 16.42 -4.69 7.88
CA TRP A 66 14.96 -4.71 7.96
C TRP A 66 14.44 -6.10 7.62
N PHE A 67 13.21 -6.39 8.01
CA PHE A 67 12.57 -7.67 7.69
C PHE A 67 11.06 -7.53 7.48
N TYR A 68 10.48 -8.51 6.78
CA TYR A 68 9.03 -8.67 6.70
C TYR A 68 8.53 -9.54 7.84
N GLU A 69 7.48 -9.12 8.51
CA GLU A 69 6.75 -9.89 9.51
C GLU A 69 5.35 -10.19 8.95
N LYS A 70 5.13 -11.47 8.65
CA LYS A 70 3.84 -12.04 8.23
C LYS A 70 3.15 -12.79 9.37
N ASN A 71 3.93 -13.28 10.31
CA ASN A 71 3.48 -14.06 11.45
C ASN A 71 3.73 -13.23 12.71
N VAL A 72 2.67 -12.84 13.40
CA VAL A 72 2.79 -12.05 14.62
C VAL A 72 3.61 -12.80 15.66
N SER A 73 4.49 -12.08 16.36
CA SER A 73 5.23 -12.67 17.47
C SER A 73 4.28 -13.20 18.56
N ARG A 74 4.68 -14.28 19.25
CA ARG A 74 3.97 -14.83 20.42
C ARG A 74 3.77 -13.85 21.57
N HIS A 75 4.49 -12.72 21.57
CA HIS A 75 4.39 -11.64 22.55
C HIS A 75 3.44 -10.53 22.11
N ALA A 76 2.68 -10.71 21.01
CA ALA A 76 1.65 -9.77 20.61
C ALA A 76 0.60 -9.62 21.73
N PRO A 77 0.02 -8.43 21.92
CA PRO A 77 -1.04 -8.22 22.90
C PRO A 77 -2.25 -9.11 22.62
N GLY A 78 -2.90 -9.65 23.67
CA GLY A 78 -4.04 -10.57 23.50
C GLY A 78 -5.29 -9.91 22.90
N TRP A 79 -5.36 -8.59 22.85
CA TRP A 79 -6.43 -7.83 22.19
C TRP A 79 -6.18 -7.63 20.69
N LEU A 80 -4.96 -7.89 20.20
CA LEU A 80 -4.64 -7.73 18.77
C LEU A 80 -5.36 -8.82 17.98
N ARG A 81 -6.25 -8.42 17.06
CA ARG A 81 -6.87 -9.35 16.13
C ARG A 81 -5.82 -9.93 15.18
N THR A 82 -5.89 -11.24 14.99
CA THR A 82 -5.06 -11.95 14.00
C THR A 82 -5.94 -12.78 13.07
N ALA A 83 -5.42 -13.03 11.87
CA ALA A 83 -6.02 -13.93 10.89
C ALA A 83 -5.05 -15.08 10.59
N ARG A 84 -5.44 -16.30 10.98
CA ARG A 84 -4.64 -17.50 10.73
C ARG A 84 -4.90 -18.02 9.33
N LEU A 85 -3.89 -17.93 8.47
CA LEU A 85 -4.03 -18.26 7.06
C LEU A 85 -3.02 -19.31 6.64
N ALA A 86 -3.50 -20.34 5.93
CA ALA A 86 -2.62 -21.31 5.30
C ALA A 86 -1.67 -20.62 4.31
N ASN A 87 -0.41 -21.06 4.28
CA ASN A 87 0.52 -20.62 3.26
C ASN A 87 0.07 -21.16 1.90
N ARG A 88 0.11 -20.32 0.87
CA ARG A 88 -0.27 -20.74 -0.50
C ARG A 88 0.79 -21.64 -1.15
N HIS A 89 2.02 -21.59 -0.65
CA HIS A 89 3.06 -22.54 -1.00
C HIS A 89 3.32 -23.41 0.23
N ASP A 90 3.17 -24.71 0.07
CA ASP A 90 3.57 -25.68 1.09
C ASP A 90 5.10 -25.78 1.09
N ASP A 91 5.73 -24.91 1.88
CA ASP A 91 7.15 -24.93 2.17
C ASP A 91 7.45 -25.62 3.51
N GLY A 92 6.47 -26.32 4.09
CA GLY A 92 6.56 -26.97 5.39
C GLY A 92 6.50 -26.03 6.59
N SER A 93 6.32 -24.72 6.41
CA SER A 93 6.32 -23.74 7.52
C SER A 93 4.97 -23.57 8.24
N GLY A 94 3.91 -24.24 7.77
CA GLY A 94 2.58 -24.19 8.38
C GLY A 94 1.85 -22.84 8.17
N PRO A 95 0.64 -22.66 8.72
CA PRO A 95 -0.10 -21.40 8.59
C PRO A 95 0.58 -20.27 9.36
N ASN A 96 0.40 -19.03 8.87
CA ASN A 96 0.86 -17.80 9.53
C ASN A 96 -0.31 -17.08 10.21
N ASP A 97 -0.07 -16.47 11.36
CA ASP A 97 -1.00 -15.57 12.03
C ASP A 97 -0.69 -14.13 11.63
N TYR A 98 -1.47 -13.57 10.71
CA TYR A 98 -1.28 -12.19 10.23
C TYR A 98 -1.95 -11.19 11.17
N PRO A 99 -1.36 -10.03 11.48
CA PRO A 99 -2.05 -8.98 12.19
C PRO A 99 -3.15 -8.38 11.30
N VAL A 100 -4.30 -8.08 11.91
CA VAL A 100 -5.38 -7.30 11.28
C VAL A 100 -5.51 -6.00 12.07
N LEU A 101 -5.18 -4.86 11.43
CA LEU A 101 -5.16 -3.56 12.10
C LEU A 101 -6.48 -2.84 11.83
N ASP A 102 -7.46 -3.07 12.71
CA ASP A 102 -8.83 -2.55 12.59
C ASP A 102 -9.05 -1.23 13.34
N ASP A 103 -8.11 -0.82 14.20
CA ASP A 103 -8.29 0.28 15.15
C ASP A 103 -6.99 1.08 15.39
N LEU A 104 -7.09 2.19 16.12
CA LEU A 104 -5.93 3.05 16.38
C LEU A 104 -4.91 2.35 17.28
N ALA A 105 -5.35 1.54 18.24
CA ALA A 105 -4.47 0.82 19.15
C ALA A 105 -3.53 -0.16 18.41
N SER A 106 -4.07 -0.94 17.49
CA SER A 106 -3.34 -1.90 16.65
C SER A 106 -2.40 -1.19 15.67
N LEU A 107 -2.81 -0.04 15.11
CA LEU A 107 -1.95 0.79 14.28
C LEU A 107 -0.76 1.39 15.06
N VAL A 108 -1.01 1.93 16.25
CA VAL A 108 0.04 2.44 17.15
C VAL A 108 0.97 1.31 17.60
N TRP A 109 0.45 0.11 17.85
CA TRP A 109 1.26 -1.07 18.13
C TRP A 109 2.24 -1.38 17.00
N ALA A 110 1.76 -1.42 15.74
CA ALA A 110 2.61 -1.66 14.57
C ALA A 110 3.70 -0.58 14.42
N ALA A 111 3.33 0.70 14.59
CA ALA A 111 4.27 1.82 14.56
C ALA A 111 5.35 1.71 15.67
N ASN A 112 4.97 1.33 16.90
CA ASN A 112 5.90 1.13 18.01
C ASN A 112 6.91 -0.02 17.74
N LEU A 113 6.50 -1.04 16.98
CA LEU A 113 7.37 -2.11 16.47
C LEU A 113 8.33 -1.67 15.35
N ALA A 114 8.30 -0.38 14.99
CA ALA A 114 8.98 0.22 13.85
C ALA A 114 8.57 -0.41 12.50
N ALA A 115 7.29 -0.81 12.37
CA ALA A 115 6.71 -1.13 11.07
C ALA A 115 6.51 0.17 10.29
N LEU A 116 7.46 0.50 9.42
CA LEU A 116 7.40 1.71 8.62
C LEU A 116 6.48 1.52 7.42
N GLU A 117 6.51 0.35 6.78
CA GLU A 117 5.61 0.06 5.65
C GLU A 117 4.55 -0.97 6.03
N LEU A 118 3.30 -0.62 5.78
CA LEU A 118 2.13 -1.47 5.97
C LEU A 118 1.68 -1.98 4.60
N HIS A 119 1.74 -3.29 4.40
CA HIS A 119 1.38 -3.92 3.13
C HIS A 119 0.10 -4.73 3.30
N VAL A 120 -0.87 -4.51 2.41
CA VAL A 120 -2.18 -5.17 2.44
C VAL A 120 -2.45 -5.93 1.14
N PRO A 121 -3.18 -7.06 1.20
CA PRO A 121 -3.72 -7.71 0.01
C PRO A 121 -4.95 -6.97 -0.54
N GLN A 122 -5.37 -7.36 -1.75
CA GLN A 122 -6.54 -6.80 -2.42
C GLN A 122 -7.86 -7.50 -2.05
N TRP A 123 -7.90 -8.14 -0.87
CA TRP A 123 -9.03 -8.89 -0.34
C TRP A 123 -9.05 -8.77 1.20
N THR A 124 -10.16 -9.13 1.83
CA THR A 124 -10.36 -9.11 3.30
C THR A 124 -10.60 -10.52 3.86
N VAL A 125 -10.45 -10.68 5.17
CA VAL A 125 -10.78 -11.94 5.86
C VAL A 125 -12.26 -11.96 6.20
N THR A 126 -12.95 -13.06 5.90
CA THR A 126 -14.36 -13.26 6.27
C THR A 126 -14.52 -13.44 7.79
N ALA A 127 -15.77 -13.45 8.26
CA ALA A 127 -16.06 -13.70 9.67
C ALA A 127 -15.60 -15.11 10.13
N GLU A 128 -15.57 -16.06 9.19
CA GLU A 128 -15.14 -17.45 9.39
C GLU A 128 -13.62 -17.61 9.35
N GLY A 129 -12.86 -16.53 9.10
CA GLY A 129 -11.41 -16.57 9.03
C GLY A 129 -10.85 -16.98 7.66
N GLU A 130 -11.69 -17.00 6.63
CA GLU A 130 -11.30 -17.38 5.27
C GLU A 130 -10.93 -16.16 4.41
N ARG A 131 -10.31 -16.40 3.27
CA ARG A 131 -9.97 -15.33 2.32
C ARG A 131 -11.19 -14.99 1.46
N ALA A 132 -11.68 -13.76 1.53
CA ALA A 132 -12.71 -13.29 0.62
C ALA A 132 -12.19 -13.17 -0.83
N THR A 133 -13.11 -13.03 -1.79
CA THR A 133 -12.73 -12.64 -3.15
C THR A 133 -12.22 -11.19 -3.16
N PRO A 134 -11.35 -10.82 -4.13
CA PRO A 134 -10.81 -9.48 -4.21
C PRO A 134 -11.89 -8.40 -4.33
N ASP A 135 -11.73 -7.36 -3.51
CA ASP A 135 -12.57 -6.16 -3.50
C ASP A 135 -11.86 -4.95 -4.13
N ARG A 136 -10.59 -5.13 -4.50
CA ARG A 136 -9.75 -4.12 -5.16
C ARG A 136 -9.06 -4.68 -6.39
N LEU A 137 -9.06 -3.90 -7.45
CA LEU A 137 -8.22 -4.08 -8.63
C LEU A 137 -7.07 -3.07 -8.54
N VAL A 138 -5.83 -3.50 -8.82
CA VAL A 138 -4.65 -2.62 -8.79
C VAL A 138 -3.81 -2.71 -10.05
N PHE A 139 -3.31 -1.56 -10.53
CA PHE A 139 -2.24 -1.49 -11.52
C PHE A 139 -1.04 -0.77 -10.90
N ASP A 140 0.08 -1.47 -10.75
CA ASP A 140 1.32 -0.91 -10.21
C ASP A 140 2.24 -0.49 -11.35
N LEU A 141 2.53 0.80 -11.43
CA LEU A 141 3.24 1.43 -12.55
C LEU A 141 4.68 1.70 -12.13
N ASP A 142 5.59 0.89 -12.65
CA ASP A 142 7.01 0.88 -12.30
C ASP A 142 7.86 1.44 -13.46
N PRO A 143 8.46 2.64 -13.32
CA PRO A 143 9.26 3.21 -14.39
C PRO A 143 10.67 2.59 -14.42
N GLY A 144 11.11 2.21 -15.62
CA GLY A 144 12.48 1.78 -15.90
C GLY A 144 13.30 2.94 -16.45
N ALA A 145 14.42 3.25 -15.77
CA ALA A 145 15.29 4.38 -16.14
C ALA A 145 15.61 4.41 -17.65
N PRO A 146 15.61 5.60 -18.29
CA PRO A 146 15.44 6.93 -17.70
C PRO A 146 13.99 7.35 -17.43
N ALA A 147 12.99 6.50 -17.69
CA ALA A 147 11.61 6.82 -17.35
C ALA A 147 11.45 7.02 -15.83
N THR A 148 10.44 7.80 -15.48
CA THR A 148 10.13 8.32 -14.15
C THR A 148 8.63 8.23 -13.88
N ILE A 149 8.17 8.82 -12.77
CA ILE A 149 6.74 8.95 -12.49
C ILE A 149 6.00 9.79 -13.55
N VAL A 150 6.69 10.65 -14.32
CA VAL A 150 6.08 11.42 -15.41
C VAL A 150 5.54 10.47 -16.50
N GLU A 151 6.33 9.50 -16.93
CA GLU A 151 5.88 8.46 -17.85
C GLU A 151 4.81 7.57 -17.19
N CYS A 152 4.88 7.33 -15.88
CA CYS A 152 3.81 6.61 -15.18
C CYS A 152 2.48 7.38 -15.22
N CYS A 153 2.49 8.71 -15.17
CA CYS A 153 1.29 9.53 -15.27
C CYS A 153 0.63 9.38 -16.66
N GLN A 154 1.43 9.39 -17.73
CA GLN A 154 0.94 9.13 -19.10
C GLN A 154 0.28 7.75 -19.21
N VAL A 155 0.90 6.72 -18.63
CA VAL A 155 0.32 5.37 -18.60
C VAL A 155 -0.92 5.30 -17.71
N ALA A 156 -0.95 6.06 -16.62
CA ALA A 156 -2.10 6.15 -15.74
C ALA A 156 -3.31 6.78 -16.44
N GLU A 157 -3.11 7.83 -17.24
CA GLU A 157 -4.15 8.44 -18.08
C GLU A 157 -4.69 7.45 -19.11
N ALA A 158 -3.82 6.72 -19.81
CA ALA A 158 -4.24 5.68 -20.75
C ALA A 158 -5.03 4.55 -20.06
N LEU A 159 -4.60 4.13 -18.86
CA LEU A 159 -5.36 3.18 -18.05
C LEU A 159 -6.70 3.77 -17.61
N ARG A 160 -6.77 5.05 -17.25
CA ARG A 160 -8.02 5.70 -16.85
C ARG A 160 -9.06 5.59 -17.94
N GLU A 161 -8.70 5.86 -19.19
CA GLU A 161 -9.60 5.76 -20.34
C GLU A 161 -10.19 4.36 -20.48
N VAL A 162 -9.34 3.32 -20.41
CA VAL A 162 -9.80 1.92 -20.50
C VAL A 162 -10.71 1.55 -19.33
N LEU A 163 -10.28 1.86 -18.10
CA LEU A 163 -11.01 1.49 -16.89
C LEU A 163 -12.37 2.20 -16.81
N THR A 164 -12.43 3.48 -17.16
CA THR A 164 -13.70 4.23 -17.17
C THR A 164 -14.63 3.79 -18.29
N ALA A 165 -14.11 3.41 -19.47
CA ALA A 165 -14.90 2.80 -20.53
C ALA A 165 -15.52 1.46 -20.10
N ASP A 166 -14.84 0.71 -19.25
CA ASP A 166 -15.32 -0.53 -18.65
C ASP A 166 -16.22 -0.32 -17.42
N GLY A 167 -16.57 0.95 -17.10
CA GLY A 167 -17.45 1.30 -15.99
C GLY A 167 -16.78 1.25 -14.60
N LEU A 168 -15.45 1.24 -14.54
CA LEU A 168 -14.67 1.29 -13.32
C LEU A 168 -14.30 2.73 -12.96
N GLU A 169 -14.11 2.99 -11.67
CA GLU A 169 -13.64 4.28 -11.16
C GLU A 169 -12.20 4.15 -10.65
N PRO A 170 -11.19 4.51 -11.48
CA PRO A 170 -9.79 4.42 -11.08
C PRO A 170 -9.36 5.63 -10.24
N VAL A 171 -8.64 5.35 -9.15
CA VAL A 171 -8.11 6.35 -8.21
C VAL A 171 -6.58 6.22 -8.14
N PRO A 172 -5.83 7.30 -8.41
CA PRO A 172 -4.38 7.28 -8.39
C PRO A 172 -3.80 7.51 -6.99
N LYS A 173 -2.67 6.85 -6.73
CA LYS A 173 -1.77 7.20 -5.63
C LYS A 173 -0.32 7.04 -6.03
N THR A 174 0.55 7.89 -5.50
CA THR A 174 1.99 7.67 -5.60
C THR A 174 2.36 6.42 -4.80
N SER A 175 3.40 5.71 -5.24
CA SER A 175 3.95 4.62 -4.44
C SER A 175 4.69 5.16 -3.20
N GLY A 176 5.09 6.43 -3.18
CA GLY A 176 6.09 6.98 -2.24
C GLY A 176 7.51 6.49 -2.53
N SER A 177 7.75 5.93 -3.72
CA SER A 177 9.07 5.50 -4.17
C SER A 177 9.42 6.11 -5.53
N LYS A 178 9.25 5.37 -6.64
CA LYS A 178 9.63 5.83 -7.98
C LYS A 178 8.45 5.91 -8.94
N GLY A 179 7.43 5.08 -8.71
CA GLY A 179 6.25 4.95 -9.56
C GLY A 179 4.97 5.32 -8.82
N MET A 180 3.85 4.92 -9.41
CA MET A 180 2.50 5.18 -8.89
C MET A 180 1.61 3.96 -9.10
N GLN A 181 0.42 3.99 -8.51
CA GLN A 181 -0.55 2.90 -8.56
C GLN A 181 -1.93 3.45 -8.86
N LEU A 182 -2.72 2.69 -9.62
CA LEU A 182 -4.15 2.92 -9.82
C LEU A 182 -4.95 1.83 -9.13
N TYR A 183 -6.02 2.21 -8.43
CA TYR A 183 -6.94 1.26 -7.80
C TYR A 183 -8.37 1.51 -8.26
N CYS A 184 -9.13 0.43 -8.38
CA CYS A 184 -10.59 0.49 -8.49
C CYS A 184 -11.19 -0.37 -7.38
N ALA A 185 -12.26 0.10 -6.74
CA ALA A 185 -13.14 -0.80 -6.01
C ALA A 185 -13.84 -1.72 -7.01
N VAL A 186 -13.88 -3.03 -6.72
CA VAL A 186 -14.51 -4.02 -7.60
C VAL A 186 -15.29 -5.07 -6.81
N ARG A 187 -16.26 -5.69 -7.47
CA ARG A 187 -16.88 -6.95 -7.01
C ARG A 187 -16.47 -8.08 -7.95
N THR A 188 -16.01 -9.18 -7.37
CA THR A 188 -15.55 -10.36 -8.10
C THR A 188 -16.21 -11.63 -7.56
N ASP A 189 -16.45 -12.58 -8.46
CA ASP A 189 -17.01 -13.90 -8.13
C ASP A 189 -15.91 -14.94 -7.92
N SER A 190 -14.66 -14.64 -8.30
CA SER A 190 -13.53 -15.55 -8.14
C SER A 190 -12.21 -14.85 -7.78
N PRO A 191 -11.29 -15.51 -7.05
CA PRO A 191 -10.02 -14.91 -6.63
C PRO A 191 -9.08 -14.44 -7.74
N ASP A 192 -9.21 -14.98 -8.94
CA ASP A 192 -8.29 -14.74 -10.06
C ASP A 192 -8.82 -13.71 -11.07
N GLU A 193 -10.04 -13.20 -10.88
CA GLU A 193 -10.73 -12.32 -11.82
C GLU A 193 -9.98 -11.00 -12.04
N THR A 194 -9.56 -10.34 -10.96
CA THR A 194 -8.73 -9.12 -11.03
C THR A 194 -7.40 -9.36 -11.73
N SER A 195 -6.76 -10.50 -11.48
CA SER A 195 -5.49 -10.87 -12.12
C SER A 195 -5.66 -11.09 -13.63
N ARG A 196 -6.74 -11.76 -14.06
CA ARG A 196 -7.02 -11.96 -15.49
C ARG A 196 -7.30 -10.65 -16.19
N TYR A 197 -8.19 -9.82 -15.62
CA TYR A 197 -8.55 -8.53 -16.17
C TYR A 197 -7.32 -7.60 -16.28
N ALA A 198 -6.58 -7.41 -15.19
CA ALA A 198 -5.40 -6.55 -15.17
C ALA A 198 -4.35 -6.99 -16.19
N LYS A 199 -4.14 -8.30 -16.33
CA LYS A 199 -3.21 -8.85 -17.32
C LYS A 199 -3.65 -8.54 -18.75
N ALA A 200 -4.93 -8.71 -19.06
CA ALA A 200 -5.47 -8.44 -20.40
C ALA A 200 -5.30 -6.95 -20.77
N VAL A 201 -5.68 -6.05 -19.85
CA VAL A 201 -5.50 -4.59 -20.04
C VAL A 201 -4.03 -4.21 -20.20
N ALA A 202 -3.14 -4.74 -19.35
CA ALA A 202 -1.71 -4.47 -19.43
C ALA A 202 -1.09 -4.96 -20.75
N GLN A 203 -1.50 -6.13 -21.24
CA GLN A 203 -1.04 -6.68 -22.51
C GLN A 203 -1.55 -5.88 -23.70
N ARG A 204 -2.81 -5.43 -23.66
CA ARG A 204 -3.40 -4.56 -24.67
C ARG A 204 -2.63 -3.23 -24.77
N LEU A 205 -2.47 -2.51 -23.66
CA LEU A 205 -1.74 -1.24 -23.66
C LEU A 205 -0.27 -1.39 -24.07
N ALA A 206 0.39 -2.49 -23.67
CA ALA A 206 1.75 -2.78 -24.14
C ALA A 206 1.82 -3.01 -25.66
N SER A 207 0.75 -3.51 -26.28
CA SER A 207 0.65 -3.69 -27.73
C SER A 207 0.31 -2.39 -28.47
N GLU A 208 -0.54 -1.56 -27.88
CA GLU A 208 -0.97 -0.28 -28.46
C GLU A 208 0.10 0.81 -28.32
N GLN A 209 0.86 0.80 -27.21
CA GLN A 209 1.88 1.79 -26.89
C GLN A 209 3.25 1.15 -26.54
N PRO A 210 3.85 0.36 -27.46
CA PRO A 210 5.05 -0.42 -27.17
C PRO A 210 6.30 0.41 -26.88
N SER A 211 6.31 1.70 -27.22
CA SER A 211 7.39 2.64 -26.88
C SER A 211 7.34 3.10 -25.42
N LEU A 212 6.17 3.08 -24.79
CA LEU A 212 5.93 3.62 -23.44
C LEU A 212 5.70 2.50 -22.41
N VAL A 213 5.00 1.43 -22.80
CA VAL A 213 4.49 0.41 -21.88
C VAL A 213 5.19 -0.93 -22.10
N VAL A 214 5.43 -1.65 -21.00
CA VAL A 214 5.77 -3.07 -20.99
C VAL A 214 4.91 -3.81 -19.97
N SER A 215 4.54 -5.05 -20.25
CA SER A 215 3.73 -5.91 -19.36
C SER A 215 4.43 -7.22 -18.98
N THR A 216 5.65 -7.42 -19.47
CA THR A 216 6.51 -8.55 -19.12
C THR A 216 7.50 -8.19 -18.02
N MET A 217 7.77 -9.14 -17.12
CA MET A 217 8.62 -8.89 -15.95
C MET A 217 10.12 -8.77 -16.28
N THR A 218 10.52 -9.01 -17.53
CA THR A 218 11.92 -8.97 -17.97
C THR A 218 12.52 -7.57 -17.79
N LYS A 219 13.44 -7.41 -16.83
CA LYS A 219 14.03 -6.10 -16.49
C LYS A 219 14.70 -5.39 -17.67
N SER A 220 15.37 -6.14 -18.56
CA SER A 220 16.02 -5.58 -19.74
C SER A 220 15.05 -4.97 -20.76
N ALA A 221 13.76 -5.31 -20.70
CA ALA A 221 12.74 -4.75 -21.60
C ALA A 221 12.16 -3.41 -21.10
N ARG A 222 12.54 -2.96 -19.90
CA ARG A 222 11.93 -1.79 -19.22
C ARG A 222 12.67 -0.47 -19.43
N THR A 223 13.86 -0.48 -20.04
CA THR A 223 14.66 0.75 -20.21
C THR A 223 13.86 1.82 -20.95
N GLY A 224 13.61 2.96 -20.30
CA GLY A 224 12.83 4.08 -20.85
C GLY A 224 11.33 3.82 -20.93
N LYS A 225 10.80 2.79 -20.26
CA LYS A 225 9.39 2.39 -20.30
C LYS A 225 8.81 2.22 -18.92
N VAL A 226 7.49 2.16 -18.82
CA VAL A 226 6.76 1.83 -17.60
C VAL A 226 6.30 0.38 -17.66
N LEU A 227 6.67 -0.41 -16.66
CA LEU A 227 6.03 -1.68 -16.42
C LEU A 227 4.66 -1.45 -15.80
N ILE A 228 3.62 -2.02 -16.40
CA ILE A 228 2.35 -2.28 -15.72
C ILE A 228 2.45 -3.64 -15.02
N ASP A 229 2.75 -3.65 -13.72
CA ASP A 229 2.82 -4.87 -12.92
C ASP A 229 1.42 -5.34 -12.51
N TRP A 230 0.72 -5.94 -13.46
CA TRP A 230 -0.59 -6.55 -13.25
C TRP A 230 -0.57 -7.70 -12.24
N SER A 231 0.61 -8.28 -11.95
CA SER A 231 0.72 -9.45 -11.08
C SER A 231 0.49 -9.11 -9.60
N GLN A 232 0.44 -7.82 -9.24
CA GLN A 232 0.06 -7.35 -7.90
C GLN A 232 -1.37 -7.71 -7.49
N ASN A 233 -2.22 -8.08 -8.46
CA ASN A 233 -3.56 -8.62 -8.22
C ASN A 233 -3.56 -10.10 -7.79
N ASN A 234 -2.42 -10.78 -7.79
CA ASN A 234 -2.35 -12.15 -7.31
C ASN A 234 -2.69 -12.17 -5.81
N PRO A 235 -3.63 -13.00 -5.32
CA PRO A 235 -4.03 -12.99 -3.91
C PRO A 235 -2.92 -13.36 -2.91
N SER A 236 -1.77 -13.87 -3.37
CA SER A 236 -0.56 -14.09 -2.56
C SER A 236 0.29 -12.84 -2.35
N LYS A 237 0.04 -11.77 -3.12
CA LYS A 237 0.80 -10.53 -3.06
C LYS A 237 0.11 -9.48 -2.20
N THR A 238 0.90 -8.51 -1.80
CA THR A 238 0.48 -7.35 -1.05
C THR A 238 1.07 -6.11 -1.69
N THR A 239 0.35 -5.00 -1.64
CA THR A 239 0.83 -3.68 -2.04
C THR A 239 0.92 -2.79 -0.82
N VAL A 240 1.76 -1.75 -0.89
CA VAL A 240 1.82 -0.77 0.19
C VAL A 240 0.48 -0.05 0.31
N ALA A 241 -0.07 0.01 1.53
CA ALA A 241 -1.35 0.63 1.80
C ALA A 241 -1.32 2.14 1.47
N PRO A 242 -2.44 2.74 1.06
CA PRO A 242 -2.54 4.20 1.00
C PRO A 242 -2.20 4.79 2.37
N TYR A 243 -1.51 5.93 2.37
CA TYR A 243 -1.02 6.64 3.56
C TYR A 243 0.08 5.95 4.37
N SER A 244 0.53 4.76 3.98
CA SER A 244 1.69 4.12 4.63
C SER A 244 2.97 4.90 4.32
N LEU A 245 3.80 5.08 5.35
CA LEU A 245 5.18 5.54 5.17
C LEU A 245 5.97 4.55 4.31
N ARG A 246 7.02 5.07 3.67
CA ARG A 246 8.00 4.33 2.88
C ARG A 246 9.35 4.44 3.53
N ALA A 247 10.09 3.33 3.54
CA ALA A 247 11.45 3.31 4.05
C ALA A 247 12.43 3.78 2.97
N LYS A 248 12.46 5.10 2.78
CA LYS A 248 13.39 5.85 1.94
C LYS A 248 14.30 6.71 2.81
N GLU A 249 15.16 7.50 2.18
CA GLU A 249 16.06 8.44 2.86
C GLU A 249 15.28 9.41 3.76
N THR A 250 14.13 9.89 3.29
CA THR A 250 13.18 10.74 4.04
C THR A 250 11.83 10.01 4.21
N PRO A 251 10.94 10.44 5.14
CA PRO A 251 9.68 9.76 5.45
C PRO A 251 8.59 10.02 4.39
N THR A 252 8.88 9.64 3.15
CA THR A 252 7.92 9.66 2.03
C THR A 252 6.73 8.73 2.28
N VAL A 253 5.60 9.02 1.65
CA VAL A 253 4.33 8.31 1.86
C VAL A 253 3.80 7.76 0.55
N SER A 254 3.12 6.61 0.58
CA SER A 254 2.25 6.21 -0.53
C SER A 254 0.97 7.04 -0.52
N ALA A 255 1.07 8.24 -1.11
CA ALA A 255 0.05 9.28 -0.99
C ALA A 255 -0.96 9.23 -2.15
N PRO A 256 -2.26 9.14 -1.87
CA PRO A 256 -3.33 9.43 -2.83
C PRO A 256 -3.19 10.81 -3.46
N VAL A 257 -3.48 10.91 -4.76
CA VAL A 257 -3.37 12.15 -5.55
C VAL A 257 -4.61 12.33 -6.40
N THR A 258 -4.84 13.56 -6.85
CA THR A 258 -5.92 13.89 -7.79
C THR A 258 -5.52 13.57 -9.22
N TRP A 259 -6.50 13.44 -10.10
CA TRP A 259 -6.24 13.29 -11.54
C TRP A 259 -5.64 14.54 -12.17
N ASP A 260 -5.93 15.73 -11.64
CA ASP A 260 -5.34 16.99 -12.13
C ASP A 260 -3.83 17.01 -11.84
N GLU A 261 -3.41 16.58 -10.65
CA GLU A 261 -1.98 16.43 -10.32
C GLU A 261 -1.26 15.41 -11.22
N VAL A 262 -1.95 14.33 -11.62
CA VAL A 262 -1.42 13.36 -12.58
C VAL A 262 -1.26 14.00 -13.96
N ALA A 263 -2.30 14.70 -14.44
CA ALA A 263 -2.30 15.36 -15.75
C ALA A 263 -1.27 16.50 -15.84
N ASP A 264 -0.99 17.19 -14.72
CA ASP A 264 -0.05 18.31 -14.64
C ASP A 264 1.40 17.88 -14.31
N CYS A 265 1.64 16.61 -14.02
CA CYS A 265 2.99 16.14 -13.66
C CYS A 265 3.96 16.29 -14.85
N ARG A 266 4.94 17.18 -14.71
CA ARG A 266 6.05 17.38 -15.68
C ARG A 266 7.43 17.19 -15.06
N ASP A 267 7.52 17.17 -13.74
CA ASP A 267 8.73 16.95 -12.97
C ASP A 267 8.49 15.79 -11.99
N PRO A 268 9.38 14.78 -11.94
CA PRO A 268 9.28 13.70 -10.96
C PRO A 268 9.19 14.15 -9.50
N ALA A 269 9.73 15.31 -9.15
CA ALA A 269 9.67 15.86 -7.80
C ALA A 269 8.26 16.34 -7.42
N SER A 270 7.38 16.65 -8.38
CA SER A 270 6.04 17.18 -8.13
C SER A 270 5.09 16.18 -7.46
N LEU A 271 5.36 14.87 -7.59
CA LEU A 271 4.54 13.80 -7.00
C LEU A 271 5.31 13.01 -5.93
N ARG A 272 6.00 13.74 -5.06
CA ARG A 272 6.73 13.20 -3.92
C ARG A 272 6.26 13.90 -2.64
N PHE A 273 5.62 13.14 -1.76
CA PHE A 273 5.04 13.65 -0.52
C PHE A 273 5.69 12.98 0.68
N GLU A 274 6.10 13.78 1.66
CA GLU A 274 6.56 13.34 2.96
C GLU A 274 5.41 13.33 3.98
N ALA A 275 5.68 12.80 5.16
CA ALA A 275 4.69 12.63 6.23
C ALA A 275 3.87 13.90 6.51
N HIS A 276 4.52 15.06 6.60
CA HIS A 276 3.86 16.33 6.90
C HIS A 276 3.00 16.83 5.72
N ASP A 277 3.50 16.74 4.47
CA ASP A 277 2.73 17.10 3.27
C ASP A 277 1.40 16.34 3.22
N VAL A 278 1.42 15.05 3.56
CA VAL A 278 0.21 14.21 3.55
C VAL A 278 -0.77 14.63 4.65
N LEU A 279 -0.29 15.02 5.84
CA LEU A 279 -1.18 15.51 6.90
C LEU A 279 -1.85 16.84 6.50
N ASP A 280 -1.10 17.75 5.88
CA ASP A 280 -1.63 19.03 5.36
C ASP A 280 -2.70 18.77 4.27
N ARG A 281 -2.44 17.82 3.37
CA ARG A 281 -3.41 17.42 2.33
C ARG A 281 -4.67 16.80 2.92
N ILE A 282 -4.56 15.94 3.92
CA ILE A 282 -5.74 15.36 4.58
C ILE A 282 -6.58 16.44 5.25
N ALA A 283 -5.93 17.44 5.86
CA ALA A 283 -6.64 18.56 6.47
C ALA A 283 -7.38 19.43 5.43
N ALA A 284 -6.83 19.57 4.23
CA ALA A 284 -7.42 20.34 3.14
C ALA A 284 -8.51 19.58 2.38
N ASP A 285 -8.23 18.34 1.98
CA ASP A 285 -8.98 17.60 0.96
C ASP A 285 -9.70 16.35 1.51
N GLY A 286 -9.41 15.95 2.75
CA GLY A 286 -9.92 14.71 3.33
C GLY A 286 -9.26 13.45 2.75
N ASP A 287 -10.02 12.35 2.65
CA ASP A 287 -9.54 11.10 2.05
C ASP A 287 -9.73 11.10 0.53
N LEU A 288 -8.69 11.48 -0.21
CA LEU A 288 -8.65 11.42 -1.68
C LEU A 288 -8.78 9.98 -2.24
N PHE A 289 -8.69 8.96 -1.39
CA PHE A 289 -8.81 7.55 -1.76
C PHE A 289 -10.14 6.91 -1.37
N ALA A 290 -11.08 7.70 -0.83
CA ALA A 290 -12.33 7.20 -0.24
C ALA A 290 -13.19 6.36 -1.20
N SER A 291 -13.19 6.65 -2.52
CA SER A 291 -14.01 5.88 -3.47
C SER A 291 -13.56 4.43 -3.65
N VAL A 292 -12.36 4.06 -3.15
CA VAL A 292 -11.89 2.66 -3.13
C VAL A 292 -12.44 1.86 -1.93
N LEU A 293 -13.20 2.49 -1.01
CA LEU A 293 -13.81 1.85 0.15
C LEU A 293 -15.23 1.30 -0.09
N GLY A 294 -15.88 1.72 -1.18
CA GLY A 294 -17.29 1.42 -1.45
C GLY A 294 -17.54 0.11 -2.21
N ASP A 295 -18.82 -0.16 -2.46
CA ASP A 295 -19.26 -1.25 -3.33
C ASP A 295 -18.86 -0.95 -4.77
N GLY A 296 -17.74 -1.55 -5.19
CA GLY A 296 -17.23 -1.40 -6.54
C GLY A 296 -18.15 -1.91 -7.65
N ALA A 297 -17.85 -1.52 -8.88
CA ALA A 297 -18.50 -2.11 -10.04
C ALA A 297 -18.16 -3.61 -10.12
N ARG A 298 -19.11 -4.40 -10.64
CA ARG A 298 -18.85 -5.81 -10.91
C ARG A 298 -17.84 -5.88 -12.04
N LEU A 299 -16.71 -6.56 -11.81
CA LEU A 299 -15.67 -6.67 -12.82
C LEU A 299 -16.21 -7.49 -13.99
N ALA A 300 -16.17 -6.91 -15.20
CA ALA A 300 -16.62 -7.60 -16.40
C ALA A 300 -15.71 -8.81 -16.70
N GLN A 301 -16.31 -9.87 -17.24
CA GLN A 301 -15.60 -11.10 -17.61
C GLN A 301 -14.88 -10.99 -18.96
#